data_AF-A0AAN0ZAK6-F1
#
_entry.id   AF-A0AAN0ZAK6-F1
#
_cell.length_a   1.000
_cell.length_b   1.000
_cell.length_c   1.000
_cell.angle_alpha   90.00
_cell.angle_beta   90.00
_cell.angle_gamma   90.00
#
_symmetry.space_group_name_H-M   'P 1'
#
loop_
_entity.id
_entity.type
_entity.pdbx_description
1 polymer ?
#
loop_
_entity_poly.entity_id
_entity_poly.type
_entity_poly.pdbx_seq_one_letter_code
_entity_poly.pdbx_strand_id
1 'polypeptide(L)' 'MRTAISARPSSVVPLRCAEPRSLLFLEIVSDAVRAAALAPTDRAALDITGDALRRLADLARAEVAHG' A
#
# COMPACT_ATOMS: atom_id res chain seq x y z
N MET A 1 34.28 -16.26 22.86
CA MET A 1 33.03 -16.65 22.18
C MET A 1 32.05 -15.48 22.19
N ARG A 2 31.96 -14.72 21.09
CA ARG A 2 30.89 -13.72 20.83
C ARG A 2 30.58 -13.82 19.33
N THR A 3 29.43 -14.39 18.98
CA THR A 3 28.97 -14.50 17.60
C THR A 3 28.40 -13.15 17.17
N ALA A 4 28.96 -12.59 16.10
CA ALA A 4 28.49 -11.36 15.49
C ALA A 4 27.09 -11.57 14.93
N ILE A 5 26.14 -10.73 15.35
CA ILE A 5 24.81 -10.62 14.77
C ILE A 5 25.00 -10.10 13.34
N SER A 6 24.83 -10.97 12.35
CA SER A 6 24.78 -10.59 10.96
C SER A 6 23.62 -9.62 10.78
N ALA A 7 23.95 -8.35 10.54
CA ALA A 7 22.99 -7.30 10.25
C ALA A 7 22.11 -7.76 9.08
N ARG A 8 20.79 -7.82 9.29
CA ARG A 8 19.82 -7.97 8.21
C ARG A 8 20.19 -6.97 7.11
N PRO A 9 20.35 -7.40 5.84
CA PRO A 9 20.38 -6.43 4.76
C PRO A 9 19.02 -5.75 4.78
N SER A 10 19.00 -4.49 5.20
CA SER A 10 17.90 -3.57 4.96
C SER A 10 17.78 -3.48 3.44
N SER A 11 16.89 -4.29 2.85
CA SER A 11 16.47 -4.12 1.46
C SER A 11 15.60 -2.86 1.41
N VAL A 12 16.20 -1.71 1.65
CA VAL A 12 15.68 -0.45 1.16
C VAL A 12 15.93 -0.54 -0.34
N VAL A 13 15.01 -1.21 -1.04
CA VAL A 13 14.83 -0.92 -2.45
C VAL A 13 14.50 0.56 -2.45
N PRO A 14 15.40 1.46 -2.91
CA PRO A 14 14.99 2.83 -3.09
C PRO A 14 13.79 2.75 -4.04
N LEU A 15 12.64 3.31 -3.63
CA LEU A 15 11.54 3.55 -4.55
C LEU A 15 12.12 4.50 -5.61
N ARG A 16 12.73 3.91 -6.64
CA ARG A 16 13.51 4.62 -7.66
C ARG A 16 12.52 5.52 -8.37
N CYS A 17 12.46 6.78 -7.96
CA CYS A 17 11.47 7.73 -8.46
C CYS A 17 10.04 7.26 -8.19
N ALA A 18 9.59 7.30 -6.92
CA ALA A 18 8.17 7.17 -6.66
C ALA A 18 7.49 8.42 -7.24
N GLU A 19 7.00 8.36 -8.48
CA GLU A 19 6.09 9.36 -9.03
C GLU A 19 5.03 9.68 -7.96
N PRO A 20 4.63 10.94 -7.75
CA PRO A 20 3.69 11.31 -6.68
C PRO A 20 2.44 10.40 -6.61
N ARG A 21 2.00 9.88 -7.77
CA ARG A 21 0.89 8.93 -7.89
C ARG A 21 1.19 7.52 -7.38
N SER A 22 2.42 7.03 -7.53
CA SER A 22 2.84 5.74 -6.95
C SER A 22 2.89 5.77 -5.42
N LEU A 23 3.16 6.94 -4.83
CA LEU A 23 3.04 7.17 -3.39
C LEU A 23 1.57 7.18 -2.95
N LEU A 24 0.68 7.84 -3.71
CA LEU A 24 -0.76 7.83 -3.45
C LEU A 24 -1.35 6.41 -3.53
N PHE A 25 -0.90 5.59 -4.50
CA PHE A 25 -1.29 4.19 -4.59
C PHE A 25 -0.91 3.41 -3.33
N LEU A 26 0.35 3.55 -2.89
CA LEU A 26 0.86 2.89 -1.69
C LEU A 26 0.16 3.35 -0.41
N GLU A 27 -0.18 4.64 -0.32
CA GLU A 27 -0.93 5.21 0.80
C GLU A 27 -2.33 4.60 0.89
N ILE A 28 -3.09 4.59 -0.22
CA ILE A 28 -4.43 3.99 -0.28
C ILE A 28 -4.40 2.52 0.15
N VAL A 29 -3.42 1.75 -0.34
CA VAL A 29 -3.29 0.33 0.02
C VAL A 29 -2.90 0.16 1.48
N SER A 30 -1.94 0.94 1.97
CA SER A 30 -1.44 0.81 3.36
C SER A 30 -2.53 1.14 4.37
N ASP A 31 -3.30 2.20 4.13
CA ASP A 31 -4.42 2.60 4.98
C ASP A 31 -5.53 1.56 4.96
N ALA A 32 -5.88 1.05 3.78
CA ALA A 32 -6.90 0.02 3.64
C ALA A 32 -6.53 -1.26 4.39
N VAL A 33 -5.28 -1.73 4.26
CA VAL A 33 -4.80 -2.93 4.95
C VAL A 33 -4.81 -2.72 6.46
N ARG A 34 -4.34 -1.56 6.94
CA ARG A 34 -4.36 -1.25 8.37
C ARG A 34 -5.78 -1.21 8.92
N ALA A 35 -6.70 -0.54 8.23
CA ALA A 35 -8.08 -0.42 8.66
C ALA A 35 -8.82 -1.77 8.60
N ALA A 36 -8.61 -2.57 7.56
CA ALA A 36 -9.20 -3.89 7.42
C ALA A 36 -8.70 -4.87 8.51
N ALA A 37 -7.42 -4.79 8.88
CA ALA A 37 -6.86 -5.60 9.96
C ALA A 37 -7.45 -5.27 11.35
N LEU A 38 -8.01 -4.08 11.51
CA LEU A 38 -8.67 -3.63 12.75
C LEU A 38 -10.20 -3.73 12.68
N ALA A 39 -10.75 -4.25 11.58
CA ALA A 39 -12.19 -4.32 11.39
C ALA A 39 -12.83 -5.37 12.32
N PRO A 40 -14.03 -5.09 12.86
CA PRO A 40 -14.68 -5.98 13.84
C PRO A 40 -15.31 -7.23 13.21
N THR A 41 -15.45 -7.26 11.89
CA THR A 41 -16.02 -8.40 11.14
C THR A 41 -15.38 -8.51 9.77
N ASP A 42 -15.41 -9.71 9.19
CA ASP A 42 -14.93 -9.96 7.83
C ASP A 42 -15.66 -9.10 6.79
N ARG A 43 -16.97 -8.88 6.98
CA ARG A 43 -17.76 -8.01 6.09
C ARG A 43 -17.25 -6.57 6.12
N ALA A 44 -17.00 -6.02 7.31
CA ALA A 44 -16.45 -4.68 7.44
C ALA A 44 -15.05 -4.57 6.83
N ALA A 45 -14.21 -5.60 6.96
CA ALA A 45 -12.91 -5.65 6.29
C ALA A 45 -13.06 -5.64 4.76
N LEU A 46 -14.00 -6.43 4.23
CA LEU A 46 -14.28 -6.47 2.79
C LEU A 46 -14.79 -5.13 2.27
N ASP A 47 -15.69 -4.47 2.98
CA ASP A 47 -16.19 -3.13 2.61
C ASP A 47 -15.05 -2.12 2.53
N ILE A 48 -14.16 -2.08 3.54
CA ILE A 48 -12.97 -1.21 3.57
C ILE A 48 -12.07 -1.47 2.35
N THR A 49 -11.78 -2.74 2.06
CA THR A 49 -10.95 -3.09 0.91
C THR A 49 -11.63 -2.77 -0.43
N GLY A 50 -12.95 -2.94 -0.52
CA GLY A 50 -13.73 -2.59 -1.70
C GLY A 50 -13.69 -1.10 -2.02
N ASP A 51 -13.84 -0.26 -1.00
CA ASP A 51 -13.71 1.20 -1.12
C ASP A 51 -12.30 1.61 -1.58
N ALA A 52 -11.26 0.95 -1.06
CA ALA A 52 -9.89 1.20 -1.49
C ALA A 52 -9.67 0.83 -2.97
N LEU A 53 -10.15 -0.35 -3.40
CA LEU A 53 -10.07 -0.78 -4.80
C LEU A 53 -10.81 0.17 -5.74
N ARG A 54 -11.96 0.72 -5.31
CA ARG A 54 -12.69 1.74 -6.08
C ARG A 54 -11.85 3.00 -6.29
N ARG A 55 -11.21 3.51 -5.24
CA ARG A 55 -10.32 4.69 -5.32
C ARG A 55 -9.13 4.44 -6.24
N LEU A 56 -8.54 3.24 -6.17
CA LEU A 56 -7.45 2.84 -7.08
C LEU A 56 -7.91 2.79 -8.54
N ALA A 57 -9.11 2.27 -8.80
CA ALA A 57 -9.67 2.25 -10.14
C ALA A 57 -9.93 3.67 -10.68
N ASP A 58 -10.39 4.59 -9.84
CA ASP A 58 -10.59 5.99 -10.22
C ASP A 58 -9.25 6.69 -10.53
N LEU A 59 -8.20 6.41 -9.73
CA LEU A 59 -6.85 6.89 -10.00
C LEU A 59 -6.33 6.37 -11.36
N ALA A 60 -6.46 5.07 -11.62
CA ALA A 60 -6.03 4.45 -12.87
C ALA A 60 -6.79 4.99 -14.10
N ARG A 61 -8.11 5.24 -13.97
CA ARG A 61 -8.89 5.87 -15.04
C ARG A 61 -8.42 7.29 -15.33
N ALA A 62 -8.10 8.06 -14.29
CA ALA A 62 -7.55 9.41 -14.45
C ALA A 62 -6.19 9.39 -15.17
N GLU A 63 -5.37 8.35 -14.98
CA GLU A 63 -4.12 8.19 -15.73
C GLU A 63 -4.35 7.97 -17.21
N VAL A 64 -5.28 7.08 -17.58
CA VAL A 64 -5.61 6.81 -19.00
C VAL A 64 -6.23 8.05 -19.67
N ALA A 65 -7.01 8.85 -18.95
CA ALA A 65 -7.65 10.04 -19.50
C ALA A 65 -6.68 11.23 -19.71
N HIS A 66 -5.53 11.24 -19.02
CA HIS A 66 -4.53 12.30 -19.10
C HIS A 66 -3.22 11.87 -19.77
N GLY A 67 -3.15 10.62 -20.25
CA GLY A 67 -2.00 10.04 -20.96
C GLY A 67 -2.09 10.19 -22.47
#